data_AF-A0A4S2FQ71-F1
#
_entry.id   AF-A0A4S2FQ71-F1
#
_cell.length_a   1.000
_cell.length_b   1.000
_cell.length_c   1.000
_cell.angle_alpha   90.00
_cell.angle_beta   90.00
_cell.angle_gamma   90.00
#
_symmetry.space_group_name_H-M   'P 1'
#
loop_
_entity.id
_entity.type
_entity.pdbx_description
1 polymer ?
#
loop_
_entity_poly.entity_id
_entity_poly.type
_entity_poly.pdbx_seq_one_letter_code
_entity_poly.pdbx_strand_id
1 'polypeptide(L)' 'MDQFKDRHRQVLDLAGRLTDSGLFGKAHYNWTGTTSLASCFISTASAHYD' A
#
# COMPACT_ATOMS: atom_id res chain seq x y z
N MET A 1 20.31 6.67 6.87
CA MET A 1 19.84 5.35 6.41
C MET A 1 18.66 4.79 7.23
N ASP A 2 18.31 5.37 8.40
CA ASP A 2 17.21 4.91 9.26
C ASP A 2 15.79 5.23 8.78
N GLN A 3 15.61 6.37 8.10
CA GLN A 3 14.27 6.88 7.78
C GLN A 3 13.49 5.98 6.81
N PHE A 4 14.17 5.27 5.90
CA PHE A 4 13.52 4.38 4.94
C PHE A 4 12.93 3.14 5.60
N LYS A 5 13.69 2.50 6.50
CA LYS A 5 13.24 1.30 7.23
C LYS A 5 12.02 1.62 8.09
N ASP A 6 12.01 2.80 8.71
CA ASP A 6 10.89 3.26 9.52
C ASP A 6 9.63 3.50 8.67
N ARG A 7 9.74 4.21 7.54
CA ARG A 7 8.64 4.42 6.60
C ARG A 7 8.12 3.12 5.99
N HIS A 8 9.01 2.22 5.61
CA HIS A 8 8.65 0.90 5.10
C HIS A 8 7.87 0.09 6.14
N ARG A 9 8.31 0.13 7.41
CA ARG A 9 7.64 -0.57 8.50
C ARG A 9 6.26 0.02 8.83
N GLN A 10 6.11 1.34 8.75
CA GLN A 10 4.80 2.00 8.87
C GLN A 10 3.83 1.59 7.75
N VAL A 11 4.32 1.47 6.52
CA VAL A 11 3.50 1.01 5.38
C VAL A 11 3.08 -0.45 5.57
N LEU A 12 3.97 -1.32 6.05
CA LEU A 12 3.63 -2.72 6.37
C LEU A 12 2.63 -2.85 7.52
N ASP A 13 2.78 -2.05 8.58
CA ASP A 13 1.83 -2.03 9.71
C ASP A 13 0.44 -1.54 9.26
N LEU A 14 0.41 -0.50 8.41
CA LEU A 14 -0.83 -0.02 7.80
C LEU A 14 -1.47 -1.11 6.93
N ALA A 15 -0.69 -1.79 6.09
CA ALA A 15 -1.16 -2.89 5.26
C ALA A 15 -1.75 -4.04 6.10
N GLY A 16 -1.11 -4.38 7.24
CA GLY A 16 -1.58 -5.42 8.15
C GLY A 16 -2.88 -5.09 8.89
N ARG A 17 -3.25 -3.81 8.99
CA ARG A 17 -4.52 -3.36 9.59
C ARG A 17 -5.68 -3.29 8.59
N LEU A 18 -5.39 -3.37 7.29
CA LEU A 18 -6.39 -3.36 6.24
C LEU A 18 -6.95 -4.77 6.01
N THR A 19 -8.24 -4.86 5.68
CA THR A 19 -8.89 -6.14 5.34
C THR A 19 -8.71 -6.47 3.86
N ASP A 20 -8.83 -7.74 3.48
CA ASP A 20 -8.76 -8.17 2.07
C ASP A 20 -9.74 -7.41 1.17
N SER A 21 -10.93 -7.10 1.68
CA SER A 21 -11.92 -6.28 0.96
C SER A 21 -11.47 -4.83 0.77
N GLY A 22 -10.74 -4.25 1.72
CA GLY A 22 -10.15 -2.91 1.61
C GLY A 22 -8.92 -2.86 0.69
N LEU A 23 -8.14 -3.94 0.65
CA LEU A 23 -6.93 -4.04 -0.17
C LEU A 23 -7.23 -4.41 -1.63
N PHE A 24 -8.12 -5.38 -1.85
CA PHE A 24 -8.41 -5.95 -3.17
C PHE A 24 -9.77 -5.50 -3.74
N GLY A 25 -10.61 -4.85 -2.93
CA GLY A 25 -11.84 -4.23 -3.40
C GLY A 25 -11.56 -3.08 -4.36
N LYS A 26 -12.25 -3.08 -5.50
CA LYS A 26 -12.19 -1.95 -6.45
C LYS A 26 -12.90 -0.73 -5.87
N ALA A 27 -12.31 0.45 -6.07
CA ALA A 27 -12.89 1.73 -5.68
C ALA A 27 -13.29 1.84 -4.19
N HIS A 28 -12.64 1.08 -3.29
CA HIS A 28 -12.96 1.14 -1.86
C HIS A 28 -12.60 2.51 -1.25
N TYR A 29 -11.60 3.18 -1.81
CA TYR A 29 -11.21 4.52 -1.42
C TYR A 29 -11.41 5.47 -2.60
N ASN A 30 -12.08 6.61 -2.37
CA ASN A 30 -12.37 7.60 -3.42
C ASN A 30 -11.11 8.11 -4.16
N TRP A 31 -9.95 8.07 -3.51
CA TRP A 31 -8.68 8.49 -4.09
C TRP A 31 -7.97 7.41 -4.93
N THR A 32 -8.36 6.12 -4.82
CA THR A 32 -7.78 5.03 -5.63
C THR A 32 -8.48 4.87 -7.00
N GLY A 33 -9.56 5.62 -7.25
CA GLY A 33 -10.30 5.60 -8.51
C GLY A 33 -10.84 4.20 -8.83
N THR A 34 -10.47 3.65 -9.98
CA THR A 34 -10.88 2.31 -10.44
C THR A 34 -9.94 1.18 -10.00
N THR A 35 -8.81 1.53 -9.41
CA THR A 35 -7.74 0.61 -9.02
C THR A 35 -7.90 0.20 -7.55
N SER A 36 -7.39 -0.98 -7.19
CA SER A 36 -7.38 -1.44 -5.80
C SER A 36 -6.17 -0.83 -5.06
N LEU A 37 -6.32 -0.59 -3.76
CA LEU A 37 -5.26 -0.02 -2.93
C LEU A 37 -3.98 -0.88 -2.94
N ALA A 38 -4.11 -2.20 -3.05
CA ALA A 38 -2.99 -3.12 -3.18
C ALA A 38 -2.12 -2.84 -4.42
N SER A 39 -2.72 -2.48 -5.57
CA SER A 39 -1.94 -2.15 -6.77
C SER A 39 -1.09 -0.88 -6.58
N CYS A 40 -1.60 0.12 -5.86
CA CYS A 40 -0.80 1.28 -5.46
C CYS A 40 0.37 0.87 -4.56
N PHE A 41 0.15 0.00 -3.56
CA PHE A 41 1.26 -0.48 -2.72
C PHE A 41 2.31 -1.23 -3.52
N ILE A 42 1.92 -2.12 -4.45
CA ILE A 42 2.87 -2.86 -5.28
C ILE A 42 3.67 -1.89 -6.16
N SER A 43 3.03 -0.97 -6.87
CA SER A 43 3.74 -0.03 -7.75
C SER A 43 4.63 0.95 -6.97
N THR A 44 4.21 1.44 -5.81
CA THR A 44 4.96 2.45 -5.06
C THR A 44 5.99 1.87 -4.10
N ALA A 45 5.75 0.69 -3.52
CA ALA A 45 6.73 0.02 -2.65
C ALA A 45 7.75 -0.81 -3.44
N SER A 46 7.36 -1.40 -4.60
CA SER A 46 8.27 -2.20 -5.43
C SER A 46 9.19 -1.37 -6.31
N ALA A 47 8.81 -0.13 -6.67
CA ALA A 47 9.64 0.76 -7.49
C ALA A 47 10.99 1.16 -6.85
N HIS A 48 11.23 0.76 -5.60
CA HIS A 48 12.48 1.03 -4.88
C HIS A 48 13.41 -0.19 -4.76
N TYR A 49 13.01 -1.35 -5.29
CA TYR A 49 13.81 -2.58 -5.25
C TYR A 49 14.45 -2.94 -6.60
N ASP A 50 14.48 -2.00 -7.55
CA ASP A 50 15.31 -2.07 -8.77
C ASP A 50 16.75 -1.63 -8.47
#